data_AF-A0A836W7W6-F1
#
_entry.id   AF-A0A836W7W6-F1
#
_cell.length_a   1.000
_cell.length_b   1.000
_cell.length_c   1.000
_cell.angle_alpha   90.00
_cell.angle_beta   90.00
_cell.angle_gamma   90.00
#
_symmetry.space_group_name_H-M   'P 1'
#
loop_
_entity.id
_entity.type
_entity.pdbx_description
1 polymer ?
#
loop_
_entity_poly.entity_id
_entity_poly.type
_entity_poly.pdbx_seq_one_letter_code
_entity_poly.pdbx_strand_id
1 'polypeptide(L)'
;MAARGVTVDEDGKLDVRGAIKGWQSIEVDTTGRELLAIAGKKQGGSAHDWLKRSMRRLASTIIVFEGEESEWSCNLMSYGFNKDKRGKVDGISIAINPVAAIVLLGGAEVGYTVHSLGERHALHAEVERALHAYLVGAVRKGAKRSFSLEHLVNQVYGSKVYGDDVPEKTMQNRKTAVRKALGALNNSKGWKVLWSDRNTAVVMRYGRVRHNAGKSAS
;
A
#
# COMPACT_ATOMS: atom_id res chain seq x y z
N MET A 1 -30.45 18.86 -11.40
CA MET A 1 -29.82 17.84 -12.27
C MET A 1 -29.33 18.56 -13.51
N ALA A 2 -28.03 18.82 -13.63
CA ALA A 2 -27.48 19.51 -14.80
C ALA A 2 -26.75 18.47 -15.67
N ALA A 3 -27.25 18.29 -16.89
CA ALA A 3 -26.66 17.40 -17.89
C ALA A 3 -25.21 17.82 -18.18
N ARG A 4 -24.28 16.88 -18.05
CA ARG A 4 -22.86 17.06 -18.37
C ARG A 4 -22.57 16.28 -19.63
N GLY A 5 -22.53 16.98 -20.75
CA GLY A 5 -22.14 16.43 -22.05
C GLY A 5 -20.98 17.25 -22.63
N VAL A 6 -20.16 16.58 -23.42
CA VAL A 6 -19.17 17.22 -24.30
C VAL A 6 -19.85 17.43 -25.64
N THR A 7 -19.97 18.69 -26.09
CA THR A 7 -20.43 19.03 -27.43
C THR A 7 -19.27 19.55 -28.26
N VAL A 8 -19.20 19.10 -29.51
CA VAL A 8 -18.27 19.63 -30.51
C VAL A 8 -19.07 20.65 -31.32
N ASP A 9 -18.57 21.88 -31.41
CA ASP A 9 -19.21 22.90 -32.25
C ASP A 9 -18.98 22.64 -33.75
N GLU A 10 -19.65 23.40 -34.61
CA GLU A 10 -19.59 23.25 -36.07
C GLU A 10 -18.17 23.47 -36.64
N ASP A 11 -17.27 24.10 -35.88
CA ASP A 11 -15.87 24.34 -36.22
C ASP A 11 -14.91 23.27 -35.67
N GLY A 12 -15.44 22.21 -35.03
CA GLY A 12 -14.64 21.13 -34.46
C GLY A 12 -13.95 21.47 -33.13
N LYS A 13 -14.32 22.58 -32.48
CA LYS A 13 -13.82 22.92 -31.14
C LYS A 13 -14.66 22.24 -30.06
N LEU A 14 -13.96 21.71 -29.07
CA LEU A 14 -14.55 21.12 -27.87
C LEU A 14 -15.10 22.22 -26.95
N ASP A 15 -16.43 22.33 -26.86
CA ASP A 15 -17.10 23.14 -25.82
C ASP A 15 -17.10 22.33 -24.51
N VAL A 16 -16.07 22.57 -23.68
CA VAL A 16 -15.89 21.86 -22.41
C VAL A 16 -16.77 22.52 -21.35
N ARG A 17 -17.98 21.99 -21.17
CA ARG A 17 -18.86 22.39 -20.06
C ARG A 17 -18.41 21.72 -18.76
N GLY A 18 -17.54 22.40 -18.02
CA GLY A 18 -16.99 21.93 -16.75
C GLY A 18 -16.89 23.05 -15.70
N ALA A 19 -16.96 22.67 -14.43
CA ALA A 19 -16.61 23.56 -13.32
C ALA A 19 -15.31 23.04 -12.70
N ILE A 20 -14.31 23.92 -12.55
CA ILE A 20 -13.12 23.60 -11.77
C ILE A 20 -13.57 23.51 -10.31
N LYS A 21 -13.59 22.29 -9.76
CA LYS A 21 -13.74 22.09 -8.32
C LYS A 21 -12.35 21.96 -7.71
N GLY A 22 -12.00 22.88 -6.81
CA GLY A 22 -10.78 22.76 -6.01
C GLY A 22 -10.91 21.61 -5.02
N TRP A 23 -10.21 20.51 -5.27
CA TRP A 23 -10.05 19.44 -4.31
C TRP A 23 -8.63 19.51 -3.75
N GLN A 24 -8.50 19.39 -2.43
CA GLN A 24 -7.19 19.47 -1.78
C GLN A 24 -6.38 18.20 -2.06
N SER A 25 -5.12 18.39 -2.41
CA SER A 25 -4.14 17.35 -2.73
C SER A 25 -2.98 17.44 -1.75
N ILE A 26 -2.17 16.38 -1.65
CA ILE A 26 -0.90 16.42 -0.94
C ILE A 26 0.21 16.48 -1.96
N GLU A 27 1.07 17.47 -1.84
CA GLU A 27 2.34 17.53 -2.55
C GLU A 27 3.49 17.18 -1.60
N VAL A 28 4.41 16.35 -2.08
CA VAL A 28 5.63 15.95 -1.38
C VAL A 28 6.81 16.23 -2.29
N ASP A 29 7.70 17.11 -1.84
CA ASP A 29 8.99 17.33 -2.46
C ASP A 29 10.07 16.50 -1.76
N THR A 30 10.89 15.82 -2.54
CA THR A 30 11.96 14.96 -2.04
C THR A 30 13.05 14.79 -3.09
N THR A 31 14.11 14.06 -2.75
CA THR A 31 15.18 13.71 -3.69
C THR A 31 15.15 12.22 -4.01
N GLY A 32 15.71 11.84 -5.17
CA GLY A 32 15.89 10.42 -5.49
C GLY A 32 16.78 9.70 -4.47
N ARG A 33 17.73 10.41 -3.85
CA ARG A 33 18.60 9.87 -2.80
C ARG A 33 17.80 9.42 -1.58
N GLU A 34 16.90 10.28 -1.09
CA GLU A 34 16.06 10.01 0.07
C GLU A 34 15.10 8.86 -0.18
N LEU A 35 14.38 8.87 -1.32
CA LEU A 35 13.48 7.78 -1.67
C LEU A 35 14.21 6.43 -1.80
N LEU A 36 15.40 6.41 -2.39
CA LEU A 36 16.21 5.20 -2.48
C LEU A 36 16.68 4.72 -1.10
N ALA A 37 17.06 5.64 -0.20
CA ALA A 37 17.44 5.31 1.16
C ALA A 37 16.26 4.72 1.95
N ILE A 38 15.09 5.36 1.87
CA ILE A 38 13.84 4.88 2.48
C ILE A 38 13.44 3.52 1.91
N ALA A 39 13.68 3.26 0.63
CA ALA A 39 13.41 1.97 -0.01
C ALA A 39 14.49 0.90 0.26
N GLY A 40 15.52 1.21 1.06
CA GLY A 40 16.64 0.30 1.35
C GLY A 40 17.49 -0.06 0.13
N LYS A 41 17.55 0.82 -0.88
CA LYS A 41 18.32 0.63 -2.11
C LYS A 41 19.68 1.31 -2.02
N LYS A 42 20.72 0.63 -2.50
CA LYS A 42 22.04 1.24 -2.69
C LYS A 42 21.97 2.29 -3.80
N GLN A 43 22.69 3.40 -3.61
CA GLN A 43 22.77 4.47 -4.60
C GLN A 43 23.50 4.00 -5.87
N GLY A 44 23.05 4.43 -7.04
CA GLY A 44 23.67 4.07 -8.32
C GLY A 44 22.71 4.18 -9.50
N GLY A 45 23.23 4.15 -10.72
CA GLY A 45 22.44 4.33 -11.95
C GLY A 45 21.26 3.34 -12.06
N SER A 46 21.51 2.06 -11.82
CA SER A 46 20.47 1.02 -11.86
C SER A 46 19.37 1.22 -10.82
N ALA A 47 19.70 1.78 -9.65
CA ALA A 47 18.73 2.12 -8.61
C ALA A 47 17.87 3.31 -9.01
N HIS A 48 18.46 4.34 -9.62
CA HIS A 48 17.70 5.47 -10.18
C HIS A 48 16.76 5.04 -11.32
N ASP A 49 17.19 4.13 -12.18
CA ASP A 49 16.32 3.60 -13.23
C ASP A 49 15.17 2.77 -12.65
N TRP A 50 15.45 1.99 -11.61
CA TRP A 50 14.41 1.29 -10.85
C TRP A 50 13.42 2.26 -10.21
N LEU A 51 13.90 3.38 -9.64
CA LEU A 51 13.05 4.42 -9.06
C LEU A 51 12.14 5.04 -10.13
N LYS A 52 12.71 5.47 -11.27
CA LYS A 52 11.93 6.04 -12.38
C LYS A 52 10.84 5.08 -12.88
N ARG A 53 11.18 3.80 -13.06
CA ARG A 53 10.20 2.77 -13.44
C ARG A 53 9.12 2.58 -12.38
N SER A 54 9.49 2.63 -11.10
CA SER A 54 8.53 2.49 -9.99
C SER A 54 7.59 3.69 -9.89
N MET A 55 8.10 4.92 -10.07
CA MET A 55 7.29 6.14 -10.11
C MET A 55 6.28 6.11 -11.27
N ARG A 56 6.73 5.71 -12.48
CA ARG A 56 5.84 5.51 -13.63
C ARG A 56 4.73 4.52 -13.33
N ARG A 57 5.10 3.34 -12.82
CA ARG A 57 4.12 2.29 -12.48
C ARG A 57 3.09 2.77 -11.45
N LEU A 58 3.55 3.50 -10.42
CA LEU A 58 2.67 4.01 -9.38
C LEU A 58 1.72 5.08 -9.91
N ALA A 59 2.20 5.99 -10.76
CA ALA A 59 1.37 7.00 -11.41
C ALA A 59 0.37 6.41 -12.42
N SER A 60 0.67 5.24 -13.00
CA SER A 60 -0.26 4.49 -13.86
C SER A 60 -1.26 3.63 -13.07
N THR A 61 -1.22 3.65 -11.73
CA THR A 61 -2.19 2.92 -10.92
C THR A 61 -3.51 3.69 -10.90
N ILE A 62 -4.56 3.07 -11.42
CA ILE A 62 -5.93 3.61 -11.45
C ILE A 62 -6.68 3.07 -10.23
N ILE A 63 -7.34 3.97 -9.51
CA ILE A 63 -8.33 3.66 -8.48
C ILE A 63 -9.70 3.84 -9.12
N VAL A 64 -10.54 2.82 -9.02
CA VAL A 64 -11.92 2.84 -9.51
C VAL A 64 -12.85 2.80 -8.30
N PHE A 65 -13.83 3.70 -8.30
CA PHE A 65 -14.92 3.78 -7.33
C PHE A 65 -16.20 3.36 -8.03
N GLU A 66 -16.72 2.21 -7.64
CA GLU A 66 -18.00 1.68 -8.12
C GLU A 66 -19.07 1.97 -7.05
N GLY A 67 -20.08 2.76 -7.41
CA GLY A 67 -21.30 2.95 -6.62
C GLY A 67 -22.52 2.44 -7.39
N GLU A 68 -23.68 2.37 -6.73
CA GLU A 68 -24.90 1.80 -7.34
C GLU A 68 -25.32 2.50 -8.64
N GLU A 69 -25.13 3.82 -8.73
CA GLU A 69 -25.55 4.64 -9.88
C GLU A 69 -24.40 5.30 -10.64
N SER A 70 -23.14 5.11 -10.21
CA SER A 70 -22.00 5.80 -10.81
C SER A 70 -20.69 5.05 -10.67
N GLU A 71 -19.88 5.09 -11.72
CA GLU A 71 -18.48 4.68 -11.70
C GLU A 71 -17.58 5.89 -11.99
N TRP A 72 -16.52 6.04 -11.20
CA TRP A 72 -15.55 7.10 -11.37
C TRP A 72 -14.17 6.57 -11.07
N SER A 73 -13.18 7.06 -11.82
CA SER A 73 -11.80 6.61 -11.67
C SER A 73 -10.84 7.77 -11.63
N CYS A 74 -9.68 7.52 -11.01
CA CYS A 74 -8.58 8.47 -10.98
C CYS A 74 -7.26 7.74 -10.80
N ASN A 75 -6.17 8.34 -11.29
CA ASN A 75 -4.84 7.82 -11.00
C ASN A 75 -4.47 8.13 -9.54
N LEU A 76 -3.69 7.24 -8.92
CA LEU A 76 -3.26 7.38 -7.53
C LEU A 76 -2.45 8.66 -7.28
N MET A 77 -1.55 9.00 -8.21
CA MET A 77 -0.63 10.13 -8.05
C MET A 77 -0.10 10.63 -9.40
N SER A 78 0.41 11.85 -9.40
CA SER A 78 1.27 12.41 -10.44
C SER A 78 2.65 12.72 -9.87
N TYR A 79 3.67 12.83 -10.73
CA TYR A 79 5.02 13.17 -10.31
C TYR A 79 5.75 14.00 -11.36
N GLY A 80 6.71 14.81 -10.91
CA GLY A 80 7.66 15.55 -11.71
C GLY A 80 9.10 15.23 -11.30
N PHE A 81 10.01 15.18 -12.28
CA PHE A 81 11.44 15.12 -12.01
C PHE A 81 12.08 16.47 -12.29
N ASN A 82 12.56 17.13 -11.25
CA ASN A 82 13.32 18.37 -11.36
C ASN A 82 14.76 18.01 -11.70
N LYS A 83 15.26 18.55 -12.81
CA LYS A 83 16.64 18.31 -13.25
C LYS A 83 17.53 19.49 -12.88
N ASP A 84 18.76 19.22 -12.47
CA ASP A 84 19.79 20.23 -12.31
C ASP A 84 20.24 20.79 -13.68
N LYS A 85 21.12 21.79 -13.64
CA LYS A 85 21.75 22.40 -14.84
C LYS A 85 22.53 21.40 -15.70
N ARG A 86 22.84 20.21 -15.19
CA ARG A 86 23.55 19.12 -15.89
C ARG A 86 22.59 18.02 -16.37
N GLY A 87 21.27 18.23 -16.25
CA GLY A 87 20.23 17.30 -16.68
C GLY A 87 20.01 16.10 -15.74
N LYS A 88 20.63 16.07 -14.56
CA LYS A 88 20.46 15.01 -13.56
C LYS A 88 19.25 15.30 -12.68
N VAL A 89 18.53 14.25 -12.30
CA VAL A 89 17.39 14.39 -11.36
C VAL A 89 17.93 14.84 -10.01
N ASP A 90 17.54 16.05 -9.60
CA ASP A 90 17.92 16.68 -8.35
C ASP A 90 16.76 16.64 -7.35
N GLY A 91 15.55 16.95 -7.83
CA GLY A 91 14.32 16.90 -7.06
C GLY A 91 13.25 16.03 -7.69
N ILE A 92 12.31 15.61 -6.87
CA ILE A 92 11.12 14.86 -7.25
C ILE A 92 9.95 15.49 -6.52
N SER A 93 8.98 15.98 -7.29
CA SER A 93 7.71 16.47 -6.76
C SER A 93 6.65 15.41 -6.99
N ILE A 94 5.90 15.06 -5.96
CA ILE A 94 4.89 14.00 -5.99
C ILE A 94 3.58 14.59 -5.51
N ALA A 95 2.55 14.56 -6.34
CA ALA A 95 1.20 14.96 -5.94
C ALA A 95 0.29 13.73 -5.83
N ILE A 96 -0.22 13.47 -4.64
CA ILE A 96 -1.17 12.38 -4.36
C ILE A 96 -2.57 12.85 -4.71
N ASN A 97 -3.36 12.02 -5.39
CA ASN A 97 -4.69 12.44 -5.78
C ASN A 97 -5.54 12.84 -4.55
N PRO A 98 -6.53 13.74 -4.71
CA PRO A 98 -7.32 14.22 -3.59
C PRO A 98 -8.05 13.14 -2.79
N VAL A 99 -8.47 12.06 -3.44
CA VAL A 99 -9.18 10.97 -2.75
C VAL A 99 -8.26 10.21 -1.80
N ALA A 100 -7.07 9.83 -2.26
CA ALA A 100 -6.06 9.19 -1.41
C ALA A 100 -5.49 10.19 -0.39
N ALA A 101 -5.39 11.48 -0.73
CA ALA A 101 -4.99 12.51 0.21
C ALA A 101 -5.92 12.58 1.43
N ILE A 102 -7.24 12.50 1.22
CA ILE A 102 -8.22 12.43 2.32
C ILE A 102 -8.00 11.20 3.20
N VAL A 103 -7.61 10.05 2.64
CA VAL A 103 -7.32 8.85 3.43
C VAL A 103 -6.02 8.99 4.22
N LEU A 104 -5.01 9.65 3.65
CA LEU A 104 -3.70 9.84 4.28
C LEU A 104 -3.71 10.93 5.37
N LEU A 105 -4.46 12.01 5.15
CA LEU A 105 -4.58 13.14 6.08
C LEU A 105 -5.85 13.13 6.92
N GLY A 106 -6.81 12.28 6.58
CA GLY A 106 -8.03 12.09 7.35
C GLY A 106 -7.65 11.83 8.80
N GLY A 107 -8.14 12.70 9.69
CA GLY A 107 -7.71 12.74 11.08
C GLY A 107 -7.92 11.42 11.82
N ALA A 108 -7.58 11.42 13.11
CA ALA A 108 -7.62 10.23 13.97
C ALA A 108 -8.96 9.44 13.97
N GLU A 109 -10.04 10.05 13.48
CA GLU A 109 -11.38 9.46 13.32
C GLU A 109 -11.44 8.31 12.31
N VAL A 110 -10.56 8.27 11.30
CA VAL A 110 -10.58 7.23 10.25
C VAL A 110 -9.84 5.95 10.68
N GLY A 111 -9.11 6.00 11.80
CA GLY A 111 -8.24 4.92 12.23
C GLY A 111 -7.02 4.76 11.31
N TYR A 112 -5.89 4.32 11.87
CA TYR A 112 -4.65 4.17 11.10
C TYR A 112 -3.94 2.86 11.44
N THR A 113 -3.18 2.36 10.47
CA THR A 113 -2.35 1.16 10.62
C THR A 113 -0.88 1.54 10.52
N VAL A 114 -0.11 1.28 11.59
CA VAL A 114 1.32 1.65 11.63
C VAL A 114 2.19 0.53 11.08
N HIS A 115 2.76 0.76 9.90
CA HIS A 115 3.74 -0.13 9.29
C HIS A 115 5.16 0.20 9.72
N SER A 116 5.92 -0.80 10.17
CA SER A 116 7.36 -0.68 10.39
C SER A 116 8.11 -0.90 9.08
N LEU A 117 8.87 0.10 8.63
CA LEU A 117 9.72 -0.03 7.43
C LEU A 117 10.77 -1.12 7.61
N GLY A 118 11.34 -1.27 8.81
CA GLY A 118 12.32 -2.31 9.10
C GLY A 118 11.74 -3.72 8.96
N GLU A 119 10.52 -3.94 9.49
CA GLU A 119 9.81 -5.22 9.30
C GLU A 119 9.54 -5.45 7.80
N ARG A 120 9.08 -4.42 7.08
CA ARG A 120 8.75 -4.53 5.65
C ARG A 120 9.97 -4.80 4.76
N HIS A 121 11.14 -4.26 5.11
CA HIS A 121 12.40 -4.51 4.39
C HIS A 121 12.96 -5.91 4.61
N ALA A 122 12.67 -6.54 5.75
CA ALA A 122 13.03 -7.93 6.00
C ALA A 122 12.20 -8.93 5.17
N LEU A 123 11.12 -8.48 4.54
CA LEU A 123 10.24 -9.28 3.70
C LEU A 123 10.61 -9.07 2.23
N HIS A 124 10.90 -10.17 1.52
CA HIS A 124 11.45 -10.14 0.17
C HIS A 124 10.40 -10.42 -0.89
N ALA A 125 9.43 -11.28 -0.60
CA ALA A 125 8.36 -11.62 -1.52
C ALA A 125 7.19 -10.62 -1.43
N GLU A 126 6.45 -10.46 -2.54
CA GLU A 126 5.26 -9.60 -2.57
C GLU A 126 4.16 -10.12 -1.64
N VAL A 127 3.96 -11.44 -1.63
CA VAL A 127 2.98 -12.12 -0.75
C VAL A 127 3.31 -11.90 0.73
N GLU A 128 4.59 -11.92 1.09
CA GLU A 128 5.05 -11.60 2.45
C GLU A 128 4.68 -10.18 2.85
N ARG A 129 4.96 -9.19 1.99
CA ARG A 129 4.66 -7.78 2.26
C ARG A 129 3.17 -7.48 2.29
N ALA A 130 2.39 -8.10 1.40
CA ALA A 130 0.94 -7.97 1.37
C ALA A 130 0.30 -8.56 2.64
N LEU A 131 0.71 -9.78 3.02
CA LEU A 131 0.25 -10.43 4.23
C LEU A 131 0.62 -9.63 5.49
N HIS A 132 1.85 -9.12 5.56
CA HIS A 132 2.28 -8.22 6.63
C HIS A 132 1.41 -6.99 6.72
N ALA A 133 1.11 -6.34 5.59
CA ALA A 133 0.30 -5.14 5.58
C ALA A 133 -1.09 -5.37 6.19
N TYR A 134 -1.73 -6.50 5.86
CA TYR A 134 -2.99 -6.90 6.48
C TYR A 134 -2.84 -7.18 7.98
N LEU A 135 -1.87 -8.02 8.37
CA LEU A 135 -1.72 -8.46 9.75
C LEU A 135 -1.37 -7.33 10.72
N VAL A 136 -0.64 -6.31 10.27
CA VAL A 136 -0.31 -5.12 11.08
C VAL A 136 -1.58 -4.41 11.56
N GLY A 137 -2.63 -4.36 10.74
CA GLY A 137 -3.94 -3.81 11.11
C GLY A 137 -4.82 -4.80 11.86
N ALA A 138 -4.77 -6.08 11.47
CA ALA A 138 -5.63 -7.13 12.04
C ALA A 138 -5.17 -7.64 13.43
N VAL A 139 -3.89 -7.52 13.76
CA VAL A 139 -3.28 -7.97 15.02
C VAL A 139 -2.61 -6.81 15.73
N ARG A 140 -3.27 -6.32 16.80
CA ARG A 140 -2.72 -5.26 17.66
C ARG A 140 -1.44 -5.73 18.36
N LYS A 141 -0.55 -4.80 18.68
CA LYS A 141 0.65 -5.09 19.48
C LYS A 141 0.26 -5.64 20.86
N GLY A 142 0.91 -6.72 21.28
CA GLY A 142 0.59 -7.47 22.49
C GLY A 142 -0.58 -8.44 22.35
N ALA A 143 -1.25 -8.47 21.20
CA ALA A 143 -2.37 -9.38 20.96
C ALA A 143 -1.96 -10.60 20.13
N LYS A 144 -2.80 -11.62 20.18
CA LYS A 144 -2.78 -12.78 19.30
C LYS A 144 -4.15 -12.97 18.64
N ARG A 145 -4.17 -13.48 17.42
CA ARG A 145 -5.40 -13.78 16.68
C ARG A 145 -5.22 -15.03 15.84
N SER A 146 -6.29 -15.81 15.72
CA SER A 146 -6.34 -16.99 14.86
C SER A 146 -6.90 -16.63 13.50
N PHE A 147 -6.33 -17.19 12.44
CA PHE A 147 -6.78 -17.00 11.06
C PHE A 147 -6.75 -18.33 10.31
N SER A 148 -7.79 -18.60 9.52
CA SER A 148 -7.73 -19.66 8.51
C SER A 148 -6.85 -19.22 7.33
N LEU A 149 -6.17 -20.18 6.70
CA LEU A 149 -5.37 -19.93 5.50
C LEU A 149 -6.21 -19.35 4.37
N GLU A 150 -7.44 -19.80 4.23
CA GLU A 150 -8.39 -19.32 3.22
C GLU A 150 -8.71 -17.85 3.39
N HIS A 151 -8.98 -17.45 4.64
CA HIS A 151 -9.17 -16.03 4.96
C HIS A 151 -7.93 -15.21 4.61
N LEU A 152 -6.73 -15.68 4.96
CA LEU A 152 -5.49 -14.95 4.64
C LEU A 152 -5.22 -14.88 3.14
N VAL A 153 -5.52 -15.94 2.37
CA VAL A 153 -5.44 -15.91 0.90
C VAL A 153 -6.37 -14.86 0.33
N ASN A 154 -7.61 -14.81 0.83
CA ASN A 154 -8.59 -13.79 0.45
C ASN A 154 -8.09 -12.36 0.70
N GLN A 155 -7.47 -12.12 1.85
CA GLN A 155 -6.96 -10.79 2.18
C GLN A 155 -5.74 -10.39 1.35
N VAL A 156 -4.93 -11.35 0.90
CA VAL A 156 -3.72 -11.08 0.10
C VAL A 156 -4.03 -10.89 -1.39
N TYR A 157 -4.92 -11.72 -1.94
CA TYR A 157 -5.19 -11.76 -3.38
C TYR A 157 -6.54 -11.13 -3.78
N GLY A 158 -7.38 -10.75 -2.81
CA GLY A 158 -8.70 -10.15 -3.00
C GLY A 158 -9.83 -11.17 -3.02
N SER A 159 -11.03 -10.73 -2.63
CA SER A 159 -12.25 -11.57 -2.52
C SER A 159 -12.73 -12.14 -3.87
N LYS A 160 -12.42 -11.50 -5.00
CA LYS A 160 -12.74 -11.99 -6.36
C LYS A 160 -11.99 -13.28 -6.73
N VAL A 161 -11.06 -13.75 -5.89
CA VAL A 161 -10.41 -15.07 -6.01
C VAL A 161 -11.34 -16.24 -5.65
N TYR A 162 -12.48 -15.98 -5.03
CA TYR A 162 -13.51 -16.99 -4.74
C TYR A 162 -14.77 -16.80 -5.59
N GLY A 163 -14.64 -16.22 -6.79
CA GLY A 163 -15.57 -16.58 -7.85
C GLY A 163 -15.36 -18.06 -8.22
N ASP A 164 -16.39 -18.72 -8.74
CA ASP A 164 -16.45 -20.17 -9.02
C ASP A 164 -15.36 -20.70 -10.00
N ASP A 165 -14.45 -19.86 -10.48
CA ASP A 165 -13.52 -20.13 -11.58
C ASP A 165 -12.03 -20.21 -11.20
N VAL A 166 -11.64 -20.15 -9.92
CA VAL A 166 -10.21 -20.33 -9.58
C VAL A 166 -9.86 -21.82 -9.51
N PRO A 167 -8.94 -22.33 -10.36
CA PRO A 167 -8.57 -23.74 -10.34
C PRO A 167 -8.01 -24.16 -8.98
N GLU A 168 -8.38 -25.35 -8.51
CA GLU A 168 -7.95 -25.89 -7.20
C GLU A 168 -6.42 -25.86 -7.04
N LYS A 169 -5.68 -26.17 -8.11
CA LYS A 169 -4.21 -26.09 -8.13
C LYS A 169 -3.70 -24.68 -7.84
N THR A 170 -4.35 -23.65 -8.38
CA THR A 170 -4.00 -22.24 -8.14
C THR A 170 -4.29 -21.87 -6.69
N MET A 171 -5.43 -22.31 -6.15
CA MET A 171 -5.77 -22.11 -4.74
C MET A 171 -4.72 -22.75 -3.82
N GLN A 172 -4.31 -23.98 -4.11
CA GLN A 172 -3.30 -24.69 -3.32
C GLN A 172 -1.92 -24.02 -3.38
N ASN A 173 -1.54 -23.50 -4.54
CA ASN A 173 -0.31 -22.72 -4.70
C ASN A 173 -0.36 -21.42 -3.86
N ARG A 174 -1.51 -20.73 -3.85
CA ARG A 174 -1.72 -19.52 -3.04
C ARG A 174 -1.67 -19.83 -1.54
N LYS A 175 -2.34 -20.89 -1.08
CA LYS A 175 -2.27 -21.37 0.32
C LYS A 175 -0.81 -21.67 0.71
N THR A 176 -0.05 -22.31 -0.16
CA THR A 176 1.39 -22.59 0.05
C THR A 176 2.22 -21.32 0.14
N ALA A 177 1.97 -20.34 -0.74
CA ALA A 177 2.66 -19.04 -0.72
C ALA A 177 2.38 -18.26 0.57
N VAL A 178 1.11 -18.23 1.02
CA VAL A 178 0.73 -17.60 2.30
C VAL A 178 1.37 -18.32 3.49
N ARG A 179 1.42 -19.66 3.48
CA ARG A 179 2.11 -20.43 4.52
C ARG A 179 3.60 -20.09 4.60
N LYS A 180 4.27 -20.01 3.45
CA LYS A 180 5.67 -19.58 3.36
C LYS A 180 5.85 -18.15 3.90
N ALA A 181 4.94 -17.25 3.55
CA ALA A 181 4.96 -15.87 4.02
C ALA A 181 4.79 -15.76 5.55
N LEU A 182 3.91 -16.55 6.15
CA LEU A 182 3.79 -16.67 7.61
C LEU A 182 5.09 -17.18 8.25
N GLY A 183 5.78 -18.11 7.60
CA GLY A 183 7.10 -18.57 8.03
C GLY A 183 8.15 -17.46 8.01
N ALA A 184 8.21 -16.67 6.93
CA ALA A 184 9.11 -15.52 6.84
C ALA A 184 8.80 -14.47 7.92
N LEU A 185 7.51 -14.20 8.19
CA LEU A 185 7.09 -13.31 9.27
C LEU A 185 7.52 -13.81 10.65
N ASN A 186 7.44 -15.11 10.91
CA ASN A 186 7.88 -15.69 12.19
C ASN A 186 9.39 -15.49 12.44
N ASN A 187 10.19 -15.29 11.40
CA ASN A 187 11.61 -14.98 11.50
C ASN A 187 11.89 -13.48 11.75
N SER A 188 10.87 -12.63 11.65
CA SER A 188 11.01 -11.18 11.86
C SER A 188 10.88 -10.81 13.35
N LYS A 189 11.69 -9.84 13.79
CA LYS A 189 11.62 -9.32 15.17
C LYS A 189 10.28 -8.61 15.37
N GLY A 190 9.40 -9.17 16.19
CA GLY A 190 8.10 -8.58 16.50
C GLY A 190 6.90 -9.50 16.28
N TRP A 191 7.11 -10.66 15.66
CA TRP A 191 6.05 -11.58 15.29
C TRP A 191 6.32 -12.99 15.81
N LYS A 192 5.24 -13.71 16.10
CA LYS A 192 5.26 -15.15 16.38
C LYS A 192 4.08 -15.79 15.69
N VAL A 193 4.33 -16.85 14.94
CA VAL A 193 3.30 -17.64 14.27
C VAL A 193 3.34 -19.06 14.82
N LEU A 194 2.19 -19.53 15.29
CA LEU A 194 1.97 -20.90 15.73
C LEU A 194 0.88 -21.51 14.86
N TRP A 195 0.88 -22.83 14.70
CA TRP A 195 -0.15 -23.57 13.97
C TRP A 195 -1.01 -24.31 14.98
N SER A 196 -2.33 -24.07 14.98
CA SER A 196 -3.26 -24.90 15.77
C SER A 196 -3.59 -26.19 15.04
N ASP A 197 -3.65 -26.13 13.70
CA ASP A 197 -3.89 -27.27 12.82
C ASP A 197 -3.23 -27.00 11.45
N ARG A 198 -3.54 -27.83 10.44
CA ARG A 198 -2.96 -27.70 9.09
C ARG A 198 -3.35 -26.40 8.39
N ASN A 199 -4.55 -25.87 8.64
CA ASN A 199 -5.17 -24.76 7.92
C ASN A 199 -5.36 -23.49 8.77
N THR A 200 -5.02 -23.53 10.06
CA THR A 200 -5.24 -22.41 10.97
C THR A 200 -3.94 -21.97 11.65
N ALA A 201 -3.63 -20.69 11.50
CA ALA A 201 -2.45 -20.05 12.09
C ALA A 201 -2.87 -19.09 13.22
N VAL A 202 -2.23 -19.21 14.37
CA VAL A 202 -2.30 -18.26 15.48
C VAL A 202 -1.13 -17.29 15.35
N VAL A 203 -1.42 -16.05 15.00
CA VAL A 203 -0.44 -14.98 14.81
C VAL A 203 -0.45 -14.07 16.04
N MET A 204 0.72 -13.85 16.61
CA MET A 204 0.96 -12.95 17.74
C MET A 204 1.92 -11.84 17.32
N ARG A 205 1.61 -10.62 17.76
CA ARG A 205 2.48 -9.46 17.58
C ARG A 205 3.00 -9.01 18.93
N TYR A 206 4.31 -9.01 19.12
CA TYR A 206 4.89 -8.61 20.39
C TYR A 206 4.58 -7.13 20.71
N GLY A 207 4.22 -6.86 21.96
CA GLY A 207 4.12 -5.51 22.50
C GLY A 207 5.50 -4.93 22.80
N ARG A 208 5.60 -3.61 23.00
CA ARG A 208 6.77 -3.06 23.69
C ARG A 208 6.79 -3.66 25.09
N VAL A 209 7.90 -4.27 25.48
CA VAL A 209 8.20 -4.53 26.89
C VAL A 209 8.27 -3.15 27.54
N ARG A 210 7.31 -2.81 28.41
CA ARG A 210 7.49 -1.67 29.32
C ARG A 210 8.66 -2.07 30.22
N HIS A 211 9.82 -1.46 30.04
CA HIS A 211 10.77 -1.38 31.14
C HIS A 211 10.04 -0.64 32.25
N ASN A 212 9.58 -1.36 33.27
CA ASN A 212 9.27 -0.75 34.55
C ASN A 212 10.59 -0.15 35.03
N ALA A 213 10.75 1.16 34.85
CA ALA A 213 11.74 1.92 35.59
C ALA A 213 11.50 1.60 37.06
N GLY A 214 12.51 1.04 37.72
CA GLY A 214 12.42 0.59 39.10
C GLY A 214 11.89 1.72 39.97
N LYS A 215 10.80 1.45 40.68
CA LYS A 215 10.58 2.10 41.97
C LYS A 215 11.66 1.56 42.90
N SER A 216 12.78 2.26 43.00
CA SER A 216 13.56 2.24 44.23
C SER A 216 12.67 2.88 45.30
N ALA A 217 12.00 2.02 46.07
CA ALA A 217 11.39 2.44 47.31
C ALA A 217 12.54 2.78 48.28
N SER A 218 12.42 3.98 48.82
CA SER A 218 13.08 4.53 50.01
C SER A 218 13.31 3.53 51.14
#